data_AF-A0A3M0G053-F1
#
_entry.id   AF-A0A3M0G053-F1
#
_cell.length_a   1.000
_cell.length_b   1.000
_cell.length_c   1.000
_cell.angle_alpha   90.00
_cell.angle_beta   90.00
_cell.angle_gamma   90.00
#
_symmetry.space_group_name_H-M   'P 1'
#
loop_
_entity.id
_entity.type
_entity.pdbx_description
1 polymer ?
#
loop_
_entity_poly.entity_id
_entity_poly.type
_entity_poly.pdbx_seq_one_letter_code
_entity_poly.pdbx_strand_id
1 'polypeptide(L)'
;MRTLILLLVTICTITTVRANTGKKLSSAIYDTGHGDVHIMHSQNGGKAIGIYNQRGHILLSSFTISGRGTQYTGMFTNQNTKGIVSFMPQSNRSWKGNWRWTSDPNKNYWRGTWNGNFKNPLPVNSRTLTRTFFTNHGKLELMDAQYGKTAGFLYANSGKVYYVYGDNYMDASGIVHFNGKIGLDENINSPSHKKISVRLHGGMHGTIFLDGKDRELKGIFPELKKVRFTLEKIKNYESGRGNEVKASANLEAIVRDQFSNQYVKTLYNVNNKKWEKNKEYPINQTFNFDVFYNSKTGKFYSELDLRLNLISSRTYQVSNAQENLVSATINLDDIIRFLNADIHKNSFQNGPDGRMRIPGSDHTFWVEQPYPNIAYNRTVRGYGFAQFSNNYKWGYFYKIEVLN
;
A
#
# COMPACT_ATOMS: atom_id res chain seq x y z
N MET A 1 35.41 -25.62 43.75
CA MET A 1 34.06 -25.27 44.26
C MET A 1 33.87 -23.78 44.06
N ARG A 2 33.11 -23.36 43.03
CA ARG A 2 31.64 -23.13 43.05
C ARG A 2 31.27 -21.93 43.94
N THR A 3 30.96 -20.75 43.37
CA THR A 3 29.60 -20.17 43.16
C THR A 3 28.78 -20.03 44.45
N LEU A 4 28.02 -18.97 44.82
CA LEU A 4 27.28 -17.90 44.12
C LEU A 4 26.52 -17.06 45.22
N ILE A 5 25.97 -15.89 44.84
CA ILE A 5 24.82 -15.12 45.41
C ILE A 5 24.93 -14.53 46.85
N LEU A 6 24.85 -13.18 46.97
CA LEU A 6 23.62 -12.53 47.44
C LEU A 6 23.50 -11.06 47.05
N LEU A 7 22.29 -10.76 46.58
CA LEU A 7 21.68 -9.53 46.09
C LEU A 7 21.04 -8.80 47.28
N LEU A 8 20.96 -7.45 47.22
CA LEU A 8 19.77 -6.61 47.49
C LEU A 8 20.02 -5.30 48.28
N VAL A 9 19.67 -4.21 47.58
CA VAL A 9 18.92 -3.02 48.04
C VAL A 9 19.68 -1.96 48.83
N THR A 10 19.92 -0.82 48.16
CA THR A 10 19.63 0.49 48.77
C THR A 10 19.11 1.46 47.71
N ILE A 11 17.78 1.54 47.68
CA ILE A 11 16.87 2.69 47.51
C ILE A 11 17.38 3.92 46.74
N CYS A 12 16.63 4.21 45.68
CA CYS A 12 16.52 5.46 44.95
C CYS A 12 16.55 6.72 45.83
N THR A 13 17.51 7.61 45.56
CA THR A 13 17.22 9.05 45.54
C THR A 13 17.25 9.51 44.10
N ILE A 14 16.05 9.81 43.62
CA ILE A 14 15.79 10.39 42.31
C ILE A 14 16.38 11.80 42.31
N THR A 15 17.62 11.93 41.84
CA THR A 15 18.00 13.15 41.14
C THR A 15 17.60 12.93 39.68
N THR A 16 16.45 13.48 39.31
CA THR A 16 16.05 13.71 37.92
C THR A 16 17.01 14.72 37.30
N VAL A 17 18.26 14.31 37.11
CA VAL A 17 19.09 14.91 36.07
C VAL A 17 18.39 14.52 34.77
N ARG A 18 17.73 15.49 34.15
CA ARG A 18 17.19 15.34 32.80
C ARG A 18 18.29 14.72 31.95
N ALA A 19 18.15 13.43 31.63
CA ALA A 19 18.98 12.81 30.62
C ALA A 19 18.83 13.70 29.39
N ASN A 20 19.92 14.31 28.93
CA ASN A 20 19.96 14.83 27.58
C ASN A 20 19.40 13.71 26.72
N THR A 21 18.24 13.94 26.10
CA THR A 21 17.60 13.00 25.20
C THR A 21 18.67 12.65 24.18
N GLY A 22 19.26 11.46 24.37
CA GLY A 22 20.45 11.05 23.64
C GLY A 22 20.19 11.23 22.16
N LYS A 23 21.17 11.77 21.43
CA LYS A 23 21.08 11.98 19.99
C LYS A 23 20.48 10.72 19.35
N LYS A 24 19.29 10.85 18.76
CA LYS A 24 18.60 9.75 18.09
C LYS A 24 18.83 9.86 16.60
N LEU A 25 19.22 8.75 15.99
CA LEU A 25 19.37 8.66 14.55
C LEU A 25 18.00 8.66 13.86
N SER A 26 17.86 9.36 12.73
CA SER A 26 16.63 9.30 11.93
C SER A 26 16.58 8.05 11.06
N SER A 27 15.38 7.54 10.78
CA SER A 27 15.19 6.58 9.68
C SER A 27 15.45 7.31 8.35
N ALA A 28 16.57 7.01 7.68
CA ALA A 28 17.02 7.70 6.47
C ALA A 28 18.07 6.89 5.72
N ILE A 29 18.56 7.44 4.61
CA ILE A 29 19.72 6.94 3.88
C ILE A 29 20.96 7.67 4.39
N TYR A 30 22.04 6.92 4.60
CA TYR A 30 23.31 7.43 5.07
C TYR A 30 24.42 6.96 4.15
N ASP A 31 25.28 7.89 3.75
CA ASP A 31 26.52 7.56 3.08
C ASP A 31 27.56 7.13 4.10
N THR A 32 28.30 6.07 3.79
CA THR A 32 29.37 5.55 4.63
C THR A 32 30.60 5.30 3.77
N GLY A 33 31.78 5.23 4.39
CA GLY A 33 33.02 4.85 3.68
C GLY A 33 32.97 3.48 3.01
N HIS A 34 31.90 2.69 3.21
CA HIS A 34 31.70 1.36 2.66
C HIS A 34 30.43 1.25 1.79
N GLY A 35 29.80 2.38 1.43
CA GLY A 35 28.59 2.47 0.62
C GLY A 35 27.34 2.93 1.39
N ASP A 36 26.24 3.12 0.66
CA ASP A 36 24.99 3.62 1.21
C ASP A 36 24.34 2.62 2.18
N VAL A 37 23.77 3.15 3.27
CA VAL A 37 23.03 2.39 4.27
C VAL A 37 21.66 3.02 4.46
N HIS A 38 20.60 2.25 4.19
CA HIS A 38 19.23 2.64 4.48
C HIS A 38 18.88 2.14 5.88
N ILE A 39 18.43 2.98 6.81
CA ILE A 39 18.07 2.58 8.18
C ILE A 39 16.60 2.88 8.45
N MET A 40 15.92 1.93 9.10
CA MET A 40 14.60 2.07 9.70
C MET A 40 14.67 1.69 11.19
N HIS A 41 14.10 2.53 12.05
CA HIS A 41 13.94 2.24 13.48
C HIS A 41 12.58 1.63 13.79
N SER A 42 12.51 0.71 14.75
CA SER A 42 11.24 0.25 15.29
C SER A 42 10.53 1.37 16.05
N GLN A 43 9.20 1.32 16.12
CA GLN A 43 8.39 2.34 16.82
C GLN A 43 8.76 2.55 18.29
N ASN A 44 9.18 1.50 18.99
CA ASN A 44 9.66 1.59 20.37
C ASN A 44 11.12 2.05 20.48
N GLY A 45 11.84 2.24 19.37
CA GLY A 45 13.24 2.64 19.31
C GLY A 45 14.25 1.58 19.77
N GLY A 46 13.81 0.41 20.21
CA GLY A 46 14.67 -0.67 20.73
C GLY A 46 15.42 -1.45 19.65
N LYS A 47 15.02 -1.31 18.39
CA LYS A 47 15.59 -2.02 17.24
C LYS A 47 15.80 -1.06 16.07
N ALA A 48 16.80 -1.35 15.26
CA ALA A 48 17.00 -0.74 13.96
C ALA A 48 17.34 -1.83 12.94
N ILE A 49 16.85 -1.67 11.72
CA ILE A 49 17.13 -2.57 10.62
C ILE A 49 17.56 -1.75 9.42
N GLY A 50 18.42 -2.33 8.60
CA GLY A 50 19.05 -1.64 7.50
C GLY A 50 19.26 -2.48 6.26
N ILE A 51 19.44 -1.79 5.13
CA ILE A 51 19.96 -2.37 3.89
C ILE A 51 21.33 -1.76 3.64
N TYR A 52 22.34 -2.61 3.57
CA TYR A 52 23.73 -2.22 3.36
C TYR A 52 24.11 -2.36 1.89
N ASN A 53 24.61 -1.28 1.30
CA ASN A 53 25.15 -1.20 -0.05
C ASN A 53 24.24 -1.86 -1.09
N GLN A 54 22.92 -1.79 -0.85
CA GLN A 54 21.87 -2.40 -1.69
C GLN A 54 22.03 -3.92 -1.92
N ARG A 55 22.86 -4.60 -1.12
CA ARG A 55 23.32 -5.98 -1.36
C ARG A 55 23.20 -6.90 -0.14
N GLY A 56 23.02 -6.34 1.05
CA GLY A 56 22.76 -7.13 2.24
C GLY A 56 22.00 -6.37 3.30
N HIS A 57 21.92 -6.94 4.49
CA HIS A 57 21.02 -6.51 5.55
C HIS A 57 21.80 -6.13 6.79
N ILE A 58 21.25 -5.25 7.62
CA ILE A 58 21.79 -4.87 8.92
C ILE A 58 20.68 -5.05 9.94
N LEU A 59 20.91 -5.78 11.03
CA LEU A 59 19.97 -5.93 12.14
C LEU A 59 20.66 -5.46 13.42
N LEU A 60 20.02 -4.55 14.15
CA LEU A 60 20.64 -3.86 15.28
C LEU A 60 19.68 -3.76 16.45
N SER A 61 20.15 -4.11 17.64
CA SER A 61 19.54 -3.71 18.90
C SER A 61 20.11 -2.36 19.33
N SER A 62 19.29 -1.58 20.03
CA SER A 62 19.72 -0.36 20.69
C SER A 62 19.73 -0.55 22.20
N PHE A 63 20.71 0.06 22.86
CA PHE A 63 20.74 0.18 24.32
C PHE A 63 21.35 1.53 24.70
N THR A 64 20.98 2.04 25.87
CA THR A 64 21.45 3.35 26.35
C THR A 64 22.63 3.15 27.29
N ILE A 65 23.77 3.77 26.97
CA ILE A 65 24.89 3.87 27.90
C ILE A 65 24.74 5.18 28.68
N SER A 66 24.64 5.06 30.01
CA SER A 66 24.58 6.22 30.90
C SER A 66 25.74 7.19 30.64
N GLY A 67 25.44 8.48 30.50
CA GLY A 67 26.42 9.53 30.22
C GLY A 67 27.04 9.52 28.81
N ARG A 68 26.73 8.53 27.96
CA ARG A 68 27.33 8.40 26.61
C ARG A 68 26.29 8.33 25.48
N GLY A 69 25.02 8.07 25.77
CA GLY A 69 23.93 8.05 24.80
C GLY A 69 23.58 6.66 24.29
N THR A 70 22.76 6.59 23.23
CA THR A 70 22.31 5.31 22.66
C THR A 70 23.40 4.69 21.77
N GLN A 71 23.73 3.44 22.02
CA GLN A 71 24.57 2.62 21.15
C GLN A 71 23.70 1.62 20.41
N TYR A 72 23.99 1.46 19.12
CA TYR A 72 23.43 0.42 18.28
C TYR A 72 24.48 -0.67 18.07
N THR A 73 24.08 -1.93 18.16
CA THR A 73 24.95 -3.08 17.93
C THR A 73 24.19 -4.20 17.25
N GLY A 74 24.87 -5.00 16.46
CA GLY A 74 24.27 -6.19 15.87
C GLY A 74 25.10 -6.72 14.70
N MET A 75 24.43 -7.40 13.78
CA MET A 75 25.09 -8.00 12.62
C MET A 75 24.69 -7.31 11.32
N PHE A 76 25.60 -7.40 10.35
CA PHE A 76 25.32 -7.02 8.98
C PHE A 76 25.82 -8.09 8.01
N THR A 77 25.30 -8.06 6.78
CA THR A 77 25.75 -8.91 5.68
C THR A 77 25.97 -8.11 4.41
N ASN A 78 26.83 -8.64 3.54
CA ASN A 78 26.96 -8.19 2.15
C ASN A 78 27.04 -9.43 1.26
N GLN A 79 25.88 -9.89 0.77
CA GLN A 79 25.70 -11.13 0.01
C GLN A 79 26.22 -12.39 0.73
N ASN A 80 27.53 -12.61 0.72
CA ASN A 80 28.17 -13.84 1.17
C ASN A 80 28.94 -13.70 2.50
N THR A 81 29.23 -12.47 2.93
CA THR A 81 29.99 -12.21 4.15
C THR A 81 29.11 -11.62 5.25
N LYS A 82 29.47 -11.93 6.50
CA LYS A 82 28.76 -11.48 7.70
C LYS A 82 29.72 -10.77 8.62
N GLY A 83 29.27 -9.68 9.20
CA GLY A 83 30.05 -8.89 10.14
C GLY A 83 29.23 -8.46 11.34
N ILE A 84 29.93 -7.94 12.33
CA ILE A 84 29.36 -7.28 13.51
C ILE A 84 29.65 -5.80 13.36
N VAL A 85 28.68 -4.98 13.72
CA VAL A 85 28.80 -3.52 13.72
C VAL A 85 28.33 -2.98 15.05
N SER A 86 28.98 -1.90 15.48
CA SER A 86 28.44 -1.05 16.52
C SER A 86 28.72 0.43 16.26
N PHE A 87 27.72 1.27 16.49
CA PHE A 87 27.84 2.71 16.31
C PHE A 87 27.03 3.51 17.33
N MET A 88 27.41 4.77 17.49
CA MET A 88 26.74 5.75 18.33
C MET A 88 26.38 6.99 17.51
N PRO A 89 25.12 7.47 17.56
CA PRO A 89 24.71 8.69 16.89
C PRO A 89 25.51 9.89 17.41
N GLN A 90 26.09 10.64 16.49
CA GLN A 90 26.75 11.92 16.76
C GLN A 90 25.80 13.10 16.56
N SER A 91 24.71 12.89 15.85
CA SER A 91 23.56 13.78 15.70
C SER A 91 22.36 12.96 15.19
N ASN A 92 21.26 13.61 14.83
CA ASN A 92 20.19 12.94 14.06
C ASN A 92 20.61 12.58 12.62
N ARG A 93 21.68 13.19 12.12
CA ARG A 93 22.16 13.07 10.74
C ARG A 93 23.53 12.40 10.62
N SER A 94 24.09 11.88 11.70
CA SER A 94 25.40 11.23 11.63
C SER A 94 25.64 10.26 12.77
N TRP A 95 26.47 9.24 12.51
CA TRP A 95 26.99 8.33 13.52
C TRP A 95 28.49 8.10 13.35
N LYS A 96 29.10 7.64 14.45
CA LYS A 96 30.46 7.07 14.45
C LYS A 96 30.39 5.66 14.98
N GLY A 97 31.09 4.75 14.34
CA GLY A 97 31.03 3.35 14.69
C GLY A 97 32.26 2.57 14.26
N ASN A 98 32.28 1.32 14.68
CA ASN A 98 33.28 0.33 14.33
C ASN A 98 32.58 -0.91 13.78
N TRP A 99 33.28 -1.64 12.93
CA TRP A 99 32.78 -2.87 12.35
C TRP A 99 33.89 -3.92 12.29
N ARG A 100 33.51 -5.19 12.22
CA ARG A 100 34.41 -6.31 11.93
C ARG A 100 33.71 -7.44 11.18
N TRP A 101 34.35 -8.09 10.22
CA TRP A 101 33.85 -9.35 9.65
C TRP A 101 33.97 -10.49 10.67
N THR A 102 33.08 -11.47 10.60
CA THR A 102 33.11 -12.65 11.51
C THR A 102 33.90 -13.83 10.95
N SER A 103 34.32 -13.78 9.68
CA SER A 103 34.85 -14.95 8.96
C SER A 103 36.33 -15.27 9.19
N ASP A 104 37.08 -14.48 9.96
CA ASP A 104 38.42 -14.86 10.45
C ASP A 104 38.87 -13.96 11.63
N PRO A 105 38.85 -14.43 12.89
CA PRO A 105 39.26 -13.64 14.05
C PRO A 105 40.72 -13.19 14.04
N ASN A 106 41.58 -13.85 13.23
CA ASN A 106 43.03 -13.68 13.26
C ASN A 106 43.57 -12.66 12.25
N LYS A 107 42.70 -12.05 11.43
CA LYS A 107 43.12 -11.03 10.45
C LYS A 107 42.64 -9.64 10.89
N ASN A 108 43.55 -8.85 11.44
CA ASN A 108 43.31 -7.45 11.87
C ASN A 108 42.84 -6.51 10.74
N TYR A 109 43.00 -6.91 9.47
CA TYR A 109 42.54 -6.16 8.29
C TYR A 109 41.02 -6.19 8.07
N TRP A 110 40.27 -6.94 8.89
CA TRP A 110 38.83 -7.18 8.71
C TRP A 110 37.98 -6.39 9.70
N ARG A 111 38.52 -5.29 10.26
CA ARG A 111 37.83 -4.35 11.15
C ARG A 111 38.20 -2.91 10.84
N GLY A 112 37.29 -1.97 11.08
CA GLY A 112 37.54 -0.56 10.79
C GLY A 112 36.47 0.36 11.33
N THR A 113 36.53 1.63 10.95
CA THR A 113 35.49 2.62 11.27
C THR A 113 34.33 2.49 10.30
N TRP A 114 33.11 2.68 10.81
CA TRP A 114 31.89 2.75 10.03
C TRP A 114 31.14 4.03 10.41
N ASN A 115 31.58 5.14 9.85
CA ASN A 115 30.93 6.42 10.05
C ASN A 115 29.86 6.61 8.97
N GLY A 116 28.72 7.17 9.38
CA GLY A 116 27.61 7.45 8.47
C GLY A 116 27.21 8.90 8.56
N ASN A 117 26.97 9.52 7.41
CA ASN A 117 26.45 10.88 7.30
C ASN A 117 25.18 10.85 6.47
N PHE A 118 24.19 11.64 6.88
CA PHE A 118 22.90 11.73 6.21
C PHE A 118 23.08 12.08 4.74
N LYS A 119 22.39 11.34 3.89
CA LYS A 119 22.33 11.55 2.44
C LYS A 119 20.89 11.94 2.11
N ASN A 120 20.71 12.94 1.25
CA ASN A 120 19.37 13.28 0.76
C ASN A 120 18.74 12.03 0.12
N PRO A 121 17.49 11.69 0.48
CA PRO A 121 16.84 10.54 -0.12
C PRO A 121 16.74 10.75 -1.63
N LEU A 122 17.20 9.76 -2.40
CA LEU A 122 16.80 9.67 -3.80
C LEU A 122 15.29 9.41 -3.82
N PRO A 123 14.52 10.04 -4.72
CA PRO A 123 13.09 9.80 -4.82
C PRO A 123 12.83 8.29 -4.95
N VAL A 124 12.03 7.76 -4.03
CA VAL A 124 11.63 6.36 -4.03
C VAL A 124 10.83 6.13 -5.31
N ASN A 125 11.36 5.31 -6.23
CA ASN A 125 10.61 4.89 -7.41
C ASN A 125 9.29 4.24 -6.95
N SER A 126 8.17 4.55 -7.59
CA SER A 126 6.80 4.16 -7.20
C SER A 126 6.49 2.65 -7.15
N ARG A 127 7.51 1.79 -7.29
CA ARG A 127 7.40 0.32 -7.42
C ARG A 127 7.91 -0.45 -6.19
N THR A 128 8.14 0.21 -5.06
CA THR A 128 8.82 -0.38 -3.91
C THR A 128 7.87 -1.05 -2.90
N LEU A 129 8.34 -2.15 -2.31
CA LEU A 129 7.80 -2.73 -1.08
C LEU A 129 7.92 -1.82 0.15
N THR A 130 8.49 -0.61 0.01
CA THR A 130 8.54 0.44 1.04
C THR A 130 7.14 0.90 1.44
N ARG A 131 6.45 0.10 2.24
CA ARG A 131 5.05 0.24 2.60
C ARG A 131 4.78 -0.41 3.95
N THR A 132 3.64 -0.04 4.53
CA THR A 132 3.08 -0.69 5.71
C THR A 132 1.97 -1.64 5.26
N PHE A 133 1.96 -2.84 5.81
CA PHE A 133 0.98 -3.89 5.60
C PHE A 133 0.40 -4.27 6.98
N PHE A 134 -0.87 -4.62 7.05
CA PHE A 134 -1.50 -5.21 8.23
C PHE A 134 -1.81 -6.65 7.91
N THR A 135 -1.69 -7.50 8.92
CA THR A 135 -1.84 -8.93 8.79
C THR A 135 -2.62 -9.42 10.01
N ASN A 136 -3.17 -10.64 9.94
CA ASN A 136 -3.78 -11.28 11.10
C ASN A 136 -2.80 -11.46 12.27
N HIS A 137 -1.49 -11.35 12.02
CA HIS A 137 -0.45 -11.46 13.02
C HIS A 137 0.02 -10.11 13.57
N GLY A 138 -0.37 -8.99 12.96
CA GLY A 138 0.04 -7.64 13.32
C GLY A 138 0.43 -6.77 12.12
N LYS A 139 1.12 -5.65 12.37
CA LYS A 139 1.51 -4.67 11.36
C LYS A 139 2.93 -4.95 10.86
N LEU A 140 3.11 -5.11 9.55
CA LEU A 140 4.37 -5.31 8.86
C LEU A 140 4.80 -4.03 8.15
N GLU A 141 5.88 -3.40 8.56
CA GLU A 141 6.46 -2.21 7.90
C GLU A 141 7.71 -2.64 7.16
N LEU A 142 7.79 -2.36 5.86
CA LEU A 142 8.93 -2.72 5.02
C LEU A 142 9.53 -1.47 4.39
N MET A 143 10.83 -1.53 4.12
CA MET A 143 11.58 -0.66 3.23
C MET A 143 12.31 -1.49 2.19
N ASP A 144 12.39 -0.93 1.00
CA ASP A 144 13.03 -1.51 -0.16
C ASP A 144 14.22 -0.65 -0.59
N ALA A 145 15.21 -1.30 -1.20
CA ALA A 145 16.31 -0.64 -1.88
C ALA A 145 16.40 -1.13 -3.33
N GLN A 146 17.24 -0.48 -4.14
CA GLN A 146 17.59 -1.00 -5.47
C GLN A 146 18.17 -2.43 -5.35
N TYR A 147 18.05 -3.23 -6.40
CA TYR A 147 18.53 -4.63 -6.47
C TYR A 147 17.78 -5.65 -5.59
N GLY A 148 16.51 -5.37 -5.25
CA GLY A 148 15.60 -6.38 -4.69
C GLY A 148 15.95 -6.80 -3.27
N LYS A 149 16.45 -5.88 -2.44
CA LYS A 149 16.67 -6.11 -1.00
C LYS A 149 15.58 -5.41 -0.21
N THR A 150 14.91 -6.15 0.67
CA THR A 150 13.84 -5.62 1.51
C THR A 150 14.10 -5.94 2.97
N ALA A 151 13.82 -4.97 3.84
CA ALA A 151 14.00 -5.07 5.28
C ALA A 151 12.91 -4.30 6.01
N GLY A 152 12.64 -4.61 7.28
CA GLY A 152 11.62 -3.93 8.06
C GLY A 152 11.27 -4.62 9.37
N PHE A 153 10.05 -4.40 9.84
CA PHE A 153 9.56 -4.90 11.13
C PHE A 153 8.16 -5.48 11.05
N LEU A 154 7.93 -6.60 11.76
CA LEU A 154 6.58 -7.04 12.11
C LEU A 154 6.31 -6.68 13.58
N TYR A 155 5.35 -5.79 13.79
CA TYR A 155 4.74 -5.48 15.08
C TYR A 155 3.59 -6.45 15.33
N ALA A 156 3.87 -7.54 16.01
CA ALA A 156 2.88 -8.58 16.24
C ALA A 156 1.79 -8.13 17.23
N ASN A 157 0.58 -8.65 17.08
CA ASN A 157 -0.55 -8.38 17.99
C ASN A 157 -0.25 -8.76 19.45
N SER A 158 0.71 -9.65 19.68
CA SER A 158 1.22 -10.01 21.02
C SER A 158 2.12 -8.93 21.65
N GLY A 159 2.32 -7.78 21.00
CA GLY A 159 3.25 -6.72 21.44
C GLY A 159 4.73 -6.97 21.12
N LYS A 160 5.06 -8.08 20.45
CA LYS A 160 6.45 -8.41 20.07
C LYS A 160 6.84 -7.71 18.77
N VAL A 161 8.08 -7.26 18.67
CA VAL A 161 8.64 -6.63 17.46
C VAL A 161 9.70 -7.55 16.86
N TYR A 162 9.46 -7.99 15.63
CA TYR A 162 10.35 -8.88 14.87
C TYR A 162 11.06 -8.12 13.75
N TYR A 163 12.32 -8.45 13.50
CA TYR A 163 13.00 -8.10 12.25
C TYR A 163 12.43 -8.90 11.10
N VAL A 164 12.24 -8.26 9.96
CA VAL A 164 11.87 -8.90 8.69
C VAL A 164 12.89 -8.48 7.65
N TYR A 165 13.52 -9.43 6.95
CA TYR A 165 14.52 -9.11 5.93
C TYR A 165 14.64 -10.22 4.91
N GLY A 166 14.97 -9.86 3.68
CA GLY A 166 15.11 -10.80 2.59
C GLY A 166 15.23 -10.12 1.26
N ASP A 167 14.88 -10.88 0.23
CA ASP A 167 15.05 -10.50 -1.15
C ASP A 167 13.68 -10.42 -1.81
N ASN A 168 13.49 -9.45 -2.69
CA ASN A 168 12.33 -9.35 -3.55
C ASN A 168 12.74 -9.46 -5.03
N TYR A 169 11.79 -9.88 -5.85
CA TYR A 169 11.89 -9.83 -7.29
C TYR A 169 10.50 -9.68 -7.91
N MET A 170 10.45 -9.21 -9.16
CA MET A 170 9.22 -9.16 -9.94
C MET A 170 9.25 -10.26 -10.99
N ASP A 171 8.18 -11.04 -11.11
CA ASP A 171 8.05 -12.01 -12.20
C ASP A 171 7.60 -11.35 -13.51
N ALA A 172 7.63 -12.12 -14.60
CA ALA A 172 7.25 -11.65 -15.94
C ALA A 172 5.80 -11.13 -16.03
N SER A 173 4.94 -11.55 -15.09
CA SER A 173 3.53 -11.14 -15.01
C SER A 173 3.34 -9.89 -14.14
N GLY A 174 4.43 -9.25 -13.68
CA GLY A 174 4.39 -8.04 -12.86
C GLY A 174 4.04 -8.29 -11.40
N ILE A 175 4.09 -9.54 -10.92
CA ILE A 175 3.83 -9.90 -9.52
C ILE A 175 5.14 -9.77 -8.74
N VAL A 176 5.11 -9.07 -7.60
CA VAL A 176 6.27 -8.93 -6.71
C VAL A 176 6.29 -10.09 -5.72
N HIS A 177 7.40 -10.80 -5.66
CA HIS A 177 7.66 -11.85 -4.69
C HIS A 177 8.70 -11.36 -3.70
N PHE A 178 8.46 -11.51 -2.41
CA PHE A 178 9.43 -11.30 -1.34
C PHE A 178 9.66 -12.62 -0.63
N ASN A 179 10.92 -13.04 -0.51
CA ASN A 179 11.33 -14.22 0.23
C ASN A 179 12.38 -13.81 1.25
N GLY A 180 12.11 -14.08 2.51
CA GLY A 180 12.94 -13.60 3.60
C GLY A 180 12.86 -14.44 4.85
N LYS A 181 13.31 -13.83 5.93
CA LYS A 181 13.32 -14.36 7.28
C LYS A 181 12.66 -13.37 8.24
N ILE A 182 12.06 -13.91 9.30
CA ILE A 182 11.53 -13.17 10.44
C ILE A 182 12.17 -13.66 11.75
N GLY A 183 12.59 -12.74 12.60
CA GLY A 183 13.41 -13.03 13.77
C GLY A 183 13.28 -12.02 14.90
N LEU A 184 13.62 -12.40 16.14
CA LEU A 184 13.59 -11.51 17.30
C LEU A 184 14.96 -10.89 17.61
N ASP A 185 16.04 -11.49 17.12
CA ASP A 185 17.41 -11.12 17.44
C ASP A 185 18.18 -10.67 16.20
N GLU A 186 19.36 -10.12 16.44
CA GLU A 186 20.19 -9.49 15.43
C GLU A 186 21.00 -10.48 14.58
N ASN A 187 20.87 -11.78 14.82
CA ASN A 187 21.65 -12.80 14.11
C ASN A 187 20.99 -13.15 12.77
N ILE A 188 21.44 -12.51 11.69
CA ILE A 188 20.93 -12.64 10.31
C ILE A 188 20.88 -14.10 9.77
N ASN A 189 21.51 -15.08 10.44
CA ASN A 189 21.39 -16.49 10.08
C ASN A 189 21.07 -17.41 11.25
N SER A 190 20.42 -16.88 12.29
CA SER A 190 19.90 -17.72 13.35
C SER A 190 18.96 -18.79 12.78
N PRO A 191 19.13 -20.08 13.14
CA PRO A 191 18.19 -21.13 12.77
C PRO A 191 16.83 -20.96 13.45
N SER A 192 16.73 -20.12 14.51
CA SER A 192 15.46 -19.74 15.11
C SER A 192 14.64 -18.78 14.24
N HIS A 193 15.27 -18.17 13.23
CA HIS A 193 14.58 -17.27 12.32
C HIS A 193 13.72 -18.07 11.33
N LYS A 194 12.47 -17.65 11.27
CA LYS A 194 11.42 -18.31 10.50
C LYS A 194 11.44 -17.82 9.07
N LYS A 195 11.13 -18.67 8.11
CA LYS A 195 10.98 -18.23 6.71
C LYS A 195 9.69 -17.44 6.56
N ILE A 196 9.76 -16.38 5.76
CA ILE A 196 8.62 -15.59 5.34
C ILE A 196 8.64 -15.47 3.82
N SER A 197 7.52 -15.75 3.16
CA SER A 197 7.36 -15.43 1.74
C SER A 197 6.13 -14.55 1.57
N VAL A 198 6.17 -13.56 0.68
CA VAL A 198 5.05 -12.68 0.37
C VAL A 198 4.90 -12.58 -1.15
N ARG A 199 3.71 -12.83 -1.68
CA ARG A 199 3.40 -12.62 -3.09
C ARG A 199 2.45 -11.44 -3.23
N LEU A 200 2.82 -10.41 -3.98
CA LEU A 200 2.01 -9.21 -4.20
C LEU A 200 1.54 -9.09 -5.65
N HIS A 201 0.22 -9.10 -5.85
CA HIS A 201 -0.40 -8.88 -7.14
C HIS A 201 -0.68 -7.39 -7.33
N GLY A 202 -0.01 -6.75 -8.32
CA GLY A 202 -0.27 -5.35 -8.70
C GLY A 202 -0.01 -4.30 -7.62
N GLY A 203 0.68 -4.66 -6.52
CA GLY A 203 0.94 -3.79 -5.38
C GLY A 203 -0.22 -3.65 -4.37
N MET A 204 -1.35 -4.37 -4.57
CA MET A 204 -2.61 -4.18 -3.81
C MET A 204 -3.10 -5.39 -3.02
N HIS A 205 -2.54 -6.59 -3.20
CA HIS A 205 -2.98 -7.80 -2.48
C HIS A 205 -1.84 -8.79 -2.32
N GLY A 206 -1.83 -9.60 -1.26
CA GLY A 206 -0.87 -10.69 -1.16
C GLY A 206 -1.09 -11.74 -0.08
N THR A 207 -0.32 -12.82 -0.19
CA THR A 207 -0.29 -13.96 0.74
C THR A 207 1.05 -13.97 1.44
N ILE A 208 1.08 -14.14 2.76
CA ILE A 208 2.32 -14.41 3.49
C ILE A 208 2.39 -15.89 3.87
N PHE A 209 3.57 -16.52 3.77
CA PHE A 209 3.82 -17.90 4.19
C PHE A 209 4.80 -17.90 5.35
N LEU A 210 4.47 -18.57 6.46
CA LEU A 210 5.34 -18.69 7.64
C LEU A 210 5.61 -20.16 7.97
N ASP A 211 6.89 -20.52 8.14
CA ASP A 211 7.33 -21.88 8.55
C ASP A 211 6.88 -23.03 7.64
N GLY A 212 6.74 -22.79 6.32
CA GLY A 212 6.37 -23.86 5.37
C GLY A 212 4.96 -24.43 5.58
N LYS A 213 4.15 -23.82 6.44
CA LYS A 213 2.72 -24.08 6.53
C LYS A 213 1.99 -22.95 5.80
N ASP A 214 1.08 -23.33 4.90
CA ASP A 214 0.12 -22.40 4.34
C ASP A 214 -0.73 -21.83 5.48
N ARG A 215 -0.53 -20.55 5.76
CA ARG A 215 -1.44 -19.79 6.60
C ARG A 215 -1.82 -18.58 5.78
N GLU A 216 -3.09 -18.49 5.38
CA GLU A 216 -3.60 -17.31 4.70
C GLU A 216 -3.28 -16.07 5.53
N LEU A 217 -2.35 -15.28 5.03
CA LEU A 217 -2.02 -13.98 5.56
C LEU A 217 -2.51 -12.98 4.52
N LYS A 218 -3.66 -12.39 4.80
CA LYS A 218 -4.27 -11.35 3.98
C LYS A 218 -3.59 -10.04 4.34
N GLY A 219 -2.66 -9.60 3.49
CA GLY A 219 -2.05 -8.29 3.63
C GLY A 219 -3.09 -7.19 3.37
N ILE A 220 -3.41 -6.39 4.39
CA ILE A 220 -4.25 -5.19 4.32
C ILE A 220 -3.36 -3.95 4.31
N PHE A 221 -3.83 -2.90 3.67
CA PHE A 221 -3.21 -1.59 3.58
C PHE A 221 -3.65 -0.71 4.77
N PRO A 222 -2.79 0.10 5.41
CA PRO A 222 -3.21 1.44 5.79
C PRO A 222 -3.23 2.24 4.49
N GLU A 223 -4.34 2.72 3.99
CA GLU A 223 -5.29 3.56 4.68
C GLU A 223 -6.68 3.09 4.27
N LEU A 224 -7.64 3.15 5.19
CA LEU A 224 -9.02 2.74 4.95
C LEU A 224 -9.67 3.68 3.93
N LYS A 225 -9.39 3.41 2.66
CA LYS A 225 -9.83 4.28 1.57
C LYS A 225 -11.25 3.92 1.20
N LYS A 226 -12.17 4.48 1.99
CA LYS A 226 -13.56 4.65 1.57
C LYS A 226 -13.53 5.43 0.27
N VAL A 227 -14.20 4.91 -0.74
CA VAL A 227 -14.46 5.70 -1.92
C VAL A 227 -15.79 6.39 -1.74
N ARG A 228 -15.76 7.70 -1.97
CA ARG A 228 -16.95 8.50 -2.13
C ARG A 228 -17.25 8.58 -3.62
N PHE A 229 -18.40 8.07 -4.00
CA PHE A 229 -18.95 8.22 -5.33
C PHE A 229 -20.10 9.21 -5.30
N THR A 230 -20.10 10.20 -6.18
CA THR A 230 -21.24 11.10 -6.37
C THR A 230 -21.78 10.94 -7.78
N LEU A 231 -23.05 10.52 -7.90
CA LEU A 231 -23.77 10.55 -9.17
C LEU A 231 -24.31 11.97 -9.37
N GLU A 232 -23.71 12.73 -10.30
CA GLU A 232 -24.05 14.14 -10.51
C GLU A 232 -25.34 14.26 -11.32
N LYS A 233 -25.41 13.60 -12.47
CA LYS A 233 -26.56 13.68 -13.39
C LYS A 233 -26.63 12.51 -14.36
N ILE A 234 -27.82 12.29 -14.90
CA ILE A 234 -28.07 11.43 -16.07
C ILE A 234 -28.63 12.30 -17.19
N LYS A 235 -28.14 12.09 -18.41
CA LYS A 235 -28.58 12.79 -19.62
C LYS A 235 -28.97 11.78 -20.69
N ASN A 236 -30.12 12.00 -21.31
CA ASN A 236 -30.52 11.27 -22.50
C ASN A 236 -30.00 12.01 -23.73
N TYR A 237 -29.05 11.44 -24.47
CA TYR A 237 -28.53 12.03 -25.72
C TYR A 237 -29.38 11.63 -26.92
N GLU A 238 -29.91 10.42 -26.91
CA GLU A 238 -30.74 9.91 -27.99
C GLU A 238 -31.96 9.17 -27.43
N SER A 239 -33.13 9.69 -27.73
CA SER A 239 -34.37 8.93 -27.75
C SER A 239 -34.67 8.63 -29.22
N GLY A 240 -35.11 7.41 -29.55
CA GLY A 240 -35.46 7.01 -30.92
C GLY A 240 -36.62 7.84 -31.53
N ARG A 241 -37.60 7.20 -32.18
CA ARG A 241 -38.70 7.89 -32.91
C ARG A 241 -39.66 8.79 -32.08
N GLY A 242 -39.26 9.28 -30.90
CA GLY A 242 -39.98 10.28 -30.12
C GLY A 242 -39.05 11.08 -29.20
N ASN A 243 -39.51 12.26 -28.74
CA ASN A 243 -38.73 13.17 -27.88
C ASN A 243 -38.63 12.68 -26.42
N GLU A 244 -39.33 11.61 -26.04
CA GLU A 244 -39.43 11.11 -24.68
C GLU A 244 -39.33 9.57 -24.64
N VAL A 245 -38.69 9.03 -23.59
CA VAL A 245 -38.60 7.60 -23.30
C VAL A 245 -38.98 7.34 -21.85
N LYS A 246 -39.85 6.35 -21.61
CA LYS A 246 -40.04 5.81 -20.25
C LYS A 246 -38.99 4.72 -20.00
N ALA A 247 -38.18 4.92 -18.96
CA ALA A 247 -37.15 3.96 -18.57
C ALA A 247 -36.88 4.01 -17.07
N SER A 248 -36.51 2.85 -16.53
CA SER A 248 -35.93 2.69 -15.22
C SER A 248 -34.41 2.80 -15.30
N ALA A 249 -33.79 3.41 -14.30
CA ALA A 249 -32.34 3.52 -14.17
C ALA A 249 -31.92 3.03 -12.79
N ASN A 250 -30.96 2.12 -12.76
CA ASN A 250 -30.44 1.54 -11.54
C ASN A 250 -28.91 1.62 -11.58
N LEU A 251 -28.29 2.29 -10.60
CA LEU A 251 -26.85 2.28 -10.40
C LEU A 251 -26.53 1.36 -9.24
N GLU A 252 -25.61 0.43 -9.46
CA GLU A 252 -25.15 -0.54 -8.47
C GLU A 252 -23.65 -0.44 -8.30
N ALA A 253 -23.19 -0.52 -7.06
CA ALA A 253 -21.81 -0.88 -6.76
C ALA A 253 -21.74 -2.40 -6.60
N ILE A 254 -20.87 -3.03 -7.38
CA ILE A 254 -20.56 -4.44 -7.28
C ILE A 254 -19.16 -4.54 -6.71
N VAL A 255 -19.04 -5.27 -5.61
CA VAL A 255 -17.77 -5.48 -4.93
C VAL A 255 -17.52 -6.97 -4.90
N ARG A 256 -16.38 -7.42 -5.42
CA ARG A 256 -15.99 -8.84 -5.36
C ARG A 256 -14.93 -9.05 -4.29
N ASP A 257 -15.05 -10.12 -3.52
CA ASP A 257 -13.97 -10.55 -2.63
C ASP A 257 -12.93 -11.41 -3.37
N GLN A 258 -11.83 -11.72 -2.67
CA GLN A 258 -10.72 -12.49 -3.23
C GLN A 258 -11.08 -13.93 -3.66
N PHE A 259 -12.28 -14.42 -3.32
CA PHE A 259 -12.81 -15.72 -3.77
C PHE A 259 -13.85 -15.54 -4.87
N SER A 260 -13.91 -14.36 -5.47
CA SER A 260 -14.90 -13.96 -6.47
C SER A 260 -16.34 -13.95 -5.95
N ASN A 261 -16.57 -13.96 -4.63
CA ASN A 261 -17.92 -13.77 -4.13
C ASN A 261 -18.35 -12.33 -4.36
N GLN A 262 -19.54 -12.17 -4.92
CA GLN A 262 -20.06 -10.88 -5.34
C GLN A 262 -21.01 -10.30 -4.29
N TYR A 263 -20.81 -9.03 -3.95
CA TYR A 263 -21.69 -8.22 -3.12
C TYR A 263 -22.22 -7.06 -3.95
N VAL A 264 -23.54 -6.93 -4.07
CA VAL A 264 -24.19 -5.88 -4.85
C VAL A 264 -24.88 -4.91 -3.91
N LYS A 265 -24.58 -3.62 -4.06
CA LYS A 265 -25.24 -2.53 -3.35
C LYS A 265 -25.89 -1.60 -4.37
N THR A 266 -27.22 -1.55 -4.37
CA THR A 266 -27.96 -0.53 -5.13
C THR A 266 -27.66 0.85 -4.54
N LEU A 267 -27.14 1.75 -5.38
CA LEU A 267 -26.83 3.13 -5.03
C LEU A 267 -27.98 4.05 -5.43
N TYR A 268 -28.48 3.90 -6.65
CA TYR A 268 -29.58 4.71 -7.18
C TYR A 268 -30.57 3.80 -7.87
N ASN A 269 -31.87 4.03 -7.64
CA ASN A 269 -32.91 3.32 -8.36
C ASN A 269 -34.07 4.28 -8.66
N VAL A 270 -34.47 4.35 -9.91
CA VAL A 270 -35.67 5.04 -10.35
C VAL A 270 -36.40 4.18 -11.35
N ASN A 271 -37.72 4.07 -11.18
CA ASN A 271 -38.56 3.23 -12.03
C ASN A 271 -39.45 4.07 -12.93
N ASN A 272 -39.62 3.63 -14.19
CA ASN A 272 -40.59 4.18 -15.15
C ASN A 272 -40.56 5.71 -15.29
N LYS A 273 -39.37 6.32 -15.15
CA LYS A 273 -39.20 7.77 -15.29
C LYS A 273 -39.24 8.17 -16.76
N LYS A 274 -39.80 9.34 -17.02
CA LYS A 274 -39.82 9.97 -18.35
C LYS A 274 -38.52 10.74 -18.59
N TRP A 275 -37.82 10.40 -19.66
CA TRP A 275 -36.54 10.97 -20.05
C TRP A 275 -36.66 11.65 -21.42
N GLU A 276 -36.62 12.97 -21.42
CA GLU A 276 -36.66 13.82 -22.62
C GLU A 276 -35.29 13.86 -23.29
N LYS A 277 -35.29 13.91 -24.63
CA LYS A 277 -34.06 14.03 -25.42
C LYS A 277 -33.29 15.29 -25.06
N ASN A 278 -31.98 15.15 -24.93
CA ASN A 278 -31.00 16.18 -24.57
C ASN A 278 -31.25 16.87 -23.22
N LYS A 279 -32.21 16.41 -22.41
CA LYS A 279 -32.47 16.94 -21.08
C LYS A 279 -31.55 16.33 -20.04
N GLU A 280 -31.05 17.19 -19.17
CA GLU A 280 -30.22 16.80 -18.04
C GLU A 280 -31.08 16.65 -16.80
N TYR A 281 -30.87 15.55 -16.09
CA TYR A 281 -31.57 15.26 -14.85
C TYR A 281 -30.54 15.24 -13.72
N PRO A 282 -30.47 16.32 -12.91
CA PRO A 282 -29.56 16.37 -11.77
C PRO A 282 -29.98 15.33 -10.72
N ILE A 283 -28.99 14.67 -10.14
CA ILE A 283 -29.16 13.66 -9.09
C ILE A 283 -28.42 14.11 -7.83
N ASN A 284 -27.14 14.47 -7.97
CA ASN A 284 -26.26 14.95 -6.89
C ASN A 284 -26.28 14.08 -5.60
N GLN A 285 -26.41 12.76 -5.76
CA GLN A 285 -26.42 11.83 -4.64
C GLN A 285 -25.03 11.27 -4.40
N THR A 286 -24.65 11.20 -3.13
CA THR A 286 -23.31 10.79 -2.68
C THR A 286 -23.40 9.49 -1.89
N PHE A 287 -22.48 8.57 -2.19
CA PHE A 287 -22.43 7.23 -1.63
C PHE A 287 -21.02 6.94 -1.16
N ASN A 288 -20.90 6.39 0.05
CA ASN A 288 -19.64 5.90 0.56
C ASN A 288 -19.66 4.37 0.59
N PHE A 289 -18.56 3.75 0.17
CA PHE A 289 -18.36 2.32 0.28
C PHE A 289 -16.89 2.00 0.52
N ASP A 290 -16.65 0.91 1.26
CA ASP A 290 -15.31 0.42 1.55
C ASP A 290 -14.82 -0.38 0.34
N VAL A 291 -13.65 -0.02 -0.21
CA VAL A 291 -13.17 -0.63 -1.47
C VAL A 291 -12.19 -1.77 -1.26
N PHE A 292 -11.65 -1.90 -0.05
CA PHE A 292 -10.57 -2.86 0.20
C PHE A 292 -10.82 -3.76 1.41
N TYR A 293 -11.55 -3.27 2.41
CA TYR A 293 -11.83 -4.02 3.64
C TYR A 293 -13.11 -3.54 4.31
N ASN A 294 -14.02 -4.47 4.59
CA ASN A 294 -15.19 -4.21 5.41
C ASN A 294 -14.93 -4.67 6.85
N SER A 295 -14.68 -3.72 7.75
CA SER A 295 -14.38 -4.00 9.16
C SER A 295 -15.52 -4.67 9.93
N LYS A 296 -16.77 -4.52 9.48
CA LYS A 296 -17.93 -5.16 10.11
C LYS A 296 -18.05 -6.65 9.77
N THR A 297 -17.58 -7.04 8.58
CA THR A 297 -17.69 -8.43 8.10
C THR A 297 -16.35 -9.16 8.06
N GLY A 298 -15.22 -8.46 8.25
CA GLY A 298 -13.88 -9.01 8.13
C GLY A 298 -13.51 -9.45 6.71
N LYS A 299 -14.26 -9.02 5.69
CA LYS A 299 -14.08 -9.42 4.30
C LYS A 299 -13.25 -8.39 3.53
N PHE A 300 -12.43 -8.89 2.61
CA PHE A 300 -11.62 -8.09 1.69
C PHE A 300 -12.30 -8.03 0.34
N TYR A 301 -12.01 -6.97 -0.39
CA TYR A 301 -12.53 -6.78 -1.72
C TYR A 301 -11.37 -6.62 -2.70
N SER A 302 -11.42 -7.34 -3.81
CA SER A 302 -10.39 -7.38 -4.85
C SER A 302 -10.75 -6.53 -6.06
N GLU A 303 -12.03 -6.27 -6.28
CA GLU A 303 -12.53 -5.53 -7.44
C GLU A 303 -13.72 -4.67 -7.05
N LEU A 304 -13.79 -3.49 -7.64
CA LEU A 304 -14.94 -2.61 -7.55
C LEU A 304 -15.42 -2.22 -8.94
N ASP A 305 -16.65 -2.63 -9.23
CA ASP A 305 -17.36 -2.21 -10.43
C ASP A 305 -18.51 -1.28 -10.07
N LEU A 306 -18.70 -0.22 -10.86
CA LEU A 306 -19.96 0.50 -10.92
C LEU A 306 -20.73 0.05 -12.14
N ARG A 307 -21.94 -0.43 -11.92
CA ARG A 307 -22.83 -0.88 -12.98
C ARG A 307 -24.04 0.03 -13.06
N LEU A 308 -24.18 0.76 -14.17
CA LEU A 308 -25.42 1.45 -14.50
C LEU A 308 -26.26 0.54 -15.41
N ASN A 309 -27.38 0.09 -14.86
CA ASN A 309 -28.43 -0.63 -15.56
C ASN A 309 -29.50 0.35 -16.01
N LEU A 310 -29.84 0.32 -17.30
CA LEU A 310 -30.98 1.03 -17.85
C LEU A 310 -31.95 0.03 -18.46
N ILE A 311 -33.21 0.11 -18.04
CA ILE A 311 -34.28 -0.78 -18.46
C ILE A 311 -35.38 0.10 -19.05
N SER A 312 -35.56 0.07 -20.37
CA SER A 312 -36.71 0.72 -21.00
C SER A 312 -37.77 -0.32 -21.30
N SER A 313 -38.97 -0.12 -20.78
CA SER A 313 -40.13 -0.87 -21.20
C SER A 313 -40.77 -0.14 -22.38
N ARG A 314 -40.45 -0.57 -23.60
CA ARG A 314 -41.28 -0.28 -24.77
C ARG A 314 -42.02 -1.54 -25.17
N THR A 315 -43.33 -1.42 -25.29
CA THR A 315 -44.16 -2.40 -26.00
C THR A 315 -44.25 -1.93 -27.45
N TYR A 316 -43.53 -2.58 -28.36
CA TYR A 316 -43.73 -2.32 -29.78
C TYR A 316 -45.10 -2.83 -30.22
N GLN A 317 -45.98 -1.94 -30.69
CA GLN A 317 -47.35 -2.30 -31.13
C GLN A 317 -47.40 -3.36 -32.23
N VAL A 318 -46.27 -3.66 -32.90
CA VAL A 318 -46.21 -4.57 -34.06
C VAL A 318 -45.48 -5.89 -33.74
N SER A 319 -44.77 -6.01 -32.61
CA SER A 319 -43.93 -7.21 -32.36
C SER A 319 -43.92 -7.77 -30.93
N ASN A 320 -44.63 -7.19 -29.96
CA ASN A 320 -44.56 -7.61 -28.54
C ASN A 320 -43.13 -7.70 -27.96
N ALA A 321 -42.11 -7.20 -28.65
CA ALA A 321 -40.73 -7.23 -28.18
C ALA A 321 -40.56 -6.22 -27.04
N GLN A 322 -40.14 -6.69 -25.88
CA GLN A 322 -39.61 -5.84 -24.81
C GLN A 322 -38.15 -5.49 -25.13
N GLU A 323 -37.78 -4.22 -24.96
CA GLU A 323 -36.39 -3.80 -25.10
C GLU A 323 -35.54 -4.25 -23.90
N ASN A 324 -34.38 -4.80 -24.22
CA ASN A 324 -33.47 -5.49 -23.31
C ASN A 324 -32.86 -4.57 -22.24
N LEU A 325 -32.64 -5.13 -21.04
CA LEU A 325 -31.72 -4.60 -20.03
C LEU A 325 -30.34 -4.36 -20.67
N VAL A 326 -29.82 -3.14 -20.57
CA VAL A 326 -28.42 -2.85 -20.92
C VAL A 326 -27.70 -2.34 -19.68
N SER A 327 -26.55 -2.96 -19.39
CA SER A 327 -25.67 -2.59 -18.29
C SER A 327 -24.37 -2.01 -18.85
N ALA A 328 -24.04 -0.78 -18.48
CA ALA A 328 -22.70 -0.24 -18.62
C ALA A 328 -21.95 -0.46 -17.31
N THR A 329 -20.80 -1.13 -17.36
CA THR A 329 -19.97 -1.37 -16.18
C THR A 329 -18.65 -0.60 -16.31
N ILE A 330 -18.28 0.10 -15.24
CA ILE A 330 -16.97 0.69 -15.04
C ILE A 330 -16.24 -0.12 -14.00
N ASN A 331 -15.13 -0.74 -14.38
CA ASN A 331 -14.15 -1.17 -13.38
C ASN A 331 -13.43 0.09 -12.84
N LEU A 332 -13.50 0.30 -11.54
CA LEU A 332 -12.93 1.47 -10.88
C LEU A 332 -11.48 1.28 -10.42
N ASP A 333 -10.92 0.09 -10.54
CA ASP A 333 -9.61 -0.26 -9.99
C ASP A 333 -8.52 0.66 -10.55
N ASP A 334 -8.52 0.92 -11.86
CA ASP A 334 -7.55 1.82 -12.48
C ASP A 334 -7.75 3.28 -12.04
N ILE A 335 -8.99 3.75 -11.89
CA ILE A 335 -9.27 5.10 -11.37
C ILE A 335 -8.74 5.22 -9.93
N ILE A 336 -8.97 4.21 -9.10
CA ILE A 336 -8.57 4.23 -7.69
C ILE A 336 -7.05 4.13 -7.55
N ARG A 337 -6.38 3.27 -8.31
CA ARG A 337 -4.92 3.21 -8.40
C ARG A 337 -4.33 4.53 -8.86
N PHE A 338 -4.97 5.20 -9.82
CA PHE A 338 -4.54 6.51 -10.28
C PHE A 338 -4.73 7.61 -9.22
N LEU A 339 -5.86 7.62 -8.50
CA LEU A 339 -6.11 8.51 -7.37
C LEU A 339 -5.11 8.30 -6.22
N ASN A 340 -4.65 7.05 -6.03
CA ASN A 340 -3.60 6.68 -5.08
C ASN A 340 -2.18 6.91 -5.59
N ALA A 341 -2.00 7.45 -6.81
CA ALA A 341 -0.70 7.64 -7.47
C ALA A 341 0.11 6.35 -7.70
N ASP A 342 -0.55 5.18 -7.71
CA ASP A 342 0.06 3.88 -8.04
C ASP A 342 0.30 3.73 -9.55
N ILE A 343 -0.54 4.35 -10.38
CA ILE A 343 -0.36 4.41 -11.84
C ILE A 343 -0.28 5.86 -12.32
N HIS A 344 0.57 6.11 -13.31
CA HIS A 344 0.79 7.45 -13.86
C HIS A 344 -0.30 7.78 -14.90
N LYS A 345 -0.58 9.08 -15.11
CA LYS A 345 -1.57 9.54 -16.12
C LYS A 345 -1.30 8.99 -17.54
N ASN A 346 -0.03 8.74 -17.86
CA ASN A 346 0.39 8.21 -19.16
C ASN A 346 0.00 6.74 -19.38
N SER A 347 -0.54 6.06 -18.36
CA SER A 347 -1.05 4.69 -18.47
C SER A 347 -2.45 4.65 -19.10
N PHE A 348 -3.09 5.80 -19.27
CA PHE A 348 -4.42 5.93 -19.87
C PHE A 348 -4.34 6.35 -21.33
N GLN A 349 -5.28 5.87 -22.13
CA GLN A 349 -5.43 6.31 -23.51
C GLN A 349 -6.05 7.71 -23.54
N ASN A 350 -5.72 8.50 -24.56
CA ASN A 350 -6.42 9.75 -24.81
C ASN A 350 -7.81 9.44 -25.38
N GLY A 351 -8.84 9.94 -24.71
CA GLY A 351 -10.19 10.01 -25.23
C GLY A 351 -10.30 11.03 -26.37
N PRO A 352 -11.41 10.99 -27.11
CA PRO A 352 -11.62 11.82 -28.29
C PRO A 352 -11.65 13.34 -28.01
N ASP A 353 -11.81 13.74 -26.75
CA ASP A 353 -11.86 15.13 -26.29
C ASP A 353 -10.68 15.52 -25.39
N GLY A 354 -9.60 14.74 -25.41
CA GLY A 354 -8.40 14.97 -24.60
C GLY A 354 -8.51 14.52 -23.14
N ARG A 355 -9.65 13.94 -22.74
CA ARG A 355 -9.80 13.29 -21.42
C ARG A 355 -9.08 11.95 -21.37
N MET A 356 -8.82 11.43 -20.18
CA MET A 356 -8.25 10.08 -20.02
C MET A 356 -9.35 9.04 -20.22
N ARG A 357 -9.04 7.95 -20.93
CA ARG A 357 -9.96 6.83 -21.18
C ARG A 357 -9.46 5.58 -20.46
N ILE A 358 -10.37 4.89 -19.77
CA ILE A 358 -10.06 3.60 -19.14
C ILE A 358 -9.80 2.55 -20.24
N PRO A 359 -8.70 1.79 -20.19
CA PRO A 359 -8.43 0.75 -21.18
C PRO A 359 -9.59 -0.23 -21.34
N GLY A 360 -9.93 -0.59 -22.59
CA GLY A 360 -11.00 -1.56 -22.89
C GLY A 360 -12.42 -1.08 -22.59
N SER A 361 -12.62 0.22 -22.37
CA SER A 361 -13.88 0.79 -21.89
C SER A 361 -14.17 2.12 -22.58
N ASP A 362 -15.45 2.49 -22.76
CA ASP A 362 -15.85 3.81 -23.30
C ASP A 362 -15.86 4.91 -22.22
N HIS A 363 -15.46 4.58 -21.00
CA HIS A 363 -15.46 5.49 -19.87
C HIS A 363 -14.29 6.46 -19.95
N THR A 364 -14.60 7.75 -19.82
CA THR A 364 -13.61 8.82 -19.84
C THR A 364 -13.67 9.65 -18.57
N PHE A 365 -12.53 10.18 -18.15
CA PHE A 365 -12.40 10.89 -16.90
C PHE A 365 -11.28 11.95 -16.94
N TRP A 366 -11.32 12.88 -16.00
CA TRP A 366 -10.30 13.91 -15.80
C TRP A 366 -10.15 14.21 -14.30
N VAL A 367 -9.03 14.82 -13.94
CA VAL A 367 -8.74 15.24 -12.56
C VAL A 367 -9.19 16.68 -12.38
N GLU A 368 -9.85 16.99 -11.27
CA GLU A 368 -10.19 18.39 -10.96
C GLU A 368 -8.95 19.18 -10.51
N GLN A 369 -7.96 18.51 -9.90
CA GLN A 369 -6.71 19.13 -9.44
C GLN A 369 -5.56 18.91 -10.43
N PRO A 370 -4.66 19.91 -10.63
CA PRO A 370 -3.49 19.75 -11.49
C PRO A 370 -2.51 18.71 -10.95
N TYR A 371 -1.96 17.90 -11.86
CA TYR A 371 -0.86 16.98 -11.55
C TYR A 371 0.45 17.77 -11.43
N PRO A 372 1.36 17.47 -10.46
CA PRO A 372 1.32 16.45 -9.43
C PRO A 372 1.00 17.07 -8.06
N ASN A 373 -0.24 17.50 -7.79
CA ASN A 373 -0.52 17.96 -6.44
C ASN A 373 -0.47 16.75 -5.47
N ILE A 374 0.47 16.79 -4.53
CA ILE A 374 0.79 15.74 -3.55
C ILE A 374 -0.05 15.93 -2.27
N ALA A 375 -0.80 17.02 -2.18
CA ALA A 375 -1.75 17.26 -1.10
C ALA A 375 -3.00 16.38 -1.31
N TYR A 376 -3.08 15.35 -0.46
CA TYR A 376 -4.12 14.34 -0.31
C TYR A 376 -5.55 14.84 -0.56
N ASN A 377 -6.35 14.00 -1.26
CA ASN A 377 -7.73 14.19 -1.75
C ASN A 377 -7.82 14.63 -3.22
N ARG A 378 -7.41 13.73 -4.13
CA ARG A 378 -7.68 13.89 -5.57
C ARG A 378 -9.13 13.50 -5.86
N THR A 379 -9.79 14.30 -6.69
CA THR A 379 -11.14 14.05 -7.17
C THR A 379 -11.08 13.82 -8.68
N VAL A 380 -11.61 12.67 -9.11
CA VAL A 380 -11.80 12.37 -10.53
C VAL A 380 -13.25 12.65 -10.90
N ARG A 381 -13.45 13.39 -11.98
CA ARG A 381 -14.73 13.47 -12.67
C ARG A 381 -14.71 12.59 -13.89
N GLY A 382 -15.80 11.89 -14.15
CA GLY A 382 -15.92 11.09 -15.35
C GLY A 382 -17.34 10.99 -15.84
N TYR A 383 -17.47 10.41 -17.02
CA TYR A 383 -18.74 9.97 -17.55
C TYR A 383 -18.57 8.70 -18.37
N GLY A 384 -19.67 7.96 -18.40
CA GLY A 384 -19.85 6.80 -19.26
C GLY A 384 -21.06 6.96 -20.14
N PHE A 385 -21.14 6.12 -21.16
CA PHE A 385 -22.34 5.96 -21.95
C PHE A 385 -22.90 4.56 -21.78
N ALA A 386 -24.22 4.48 -21.67
CA ALA A 386 -24.98 3.26 -21.89
C ALA A 386 -25.72 3.44 -23.21
N GLN A 387 -25.38 2.61 -24.20
CA GLN A 387 -25.96 2.67 -25.54
C GLN A 387 -26.93 1.51 -25.76
N PHE A 388 -28.11 1.82 -26.31
CA PHE A 388 -29.10 0.85 -26.76
C PHE A 388 -29.24 0.99 -28.27
N SER A 389 -28.94 -0.09 -29.03
CA SER A 389 -28.98 -0.09 -30.50
C SER A 389 -28.25 1.14 -31.11
N ASN A 390 -28.53 1.48 -32.37
CA ASN A 390 -27.97 2.69 -33.00
C ASN A 390 -28.70 3.99 -32.63
N ASN A 391 -29.79 3.93 -31.85
CA ASN A 391 -30.75 5.05 -31.73
C ASN A 391 -30.92 5.61 -30.31
N TYR A 392 -30.25 5.04 -29.31
CA TYR A 392 -30.45 5.45 -27.92
C TYR A 392 -29.13 5.46 -27.17
N LYS A 393 -28.88 6.56 -26.46
CA LYS A 393 -27.62 6.79 -25.77
C LYS A 393 -27.88 7.62 -24.52
N TRP A 394 -27.54 7.06 -23.37
CA TRP A 394 -27.56 7.78 -22.09
C TRP A 394 -26.15 8.03 -21.61
N GLY A 395 -25.89 9.25 -21.15
CA GLY A 395 -24.66 9.58 -20.45
C GLY A 395 -24.91 9.75 -18.96
N TYR A 396 -24.01 9.25 -18.14
CA TYR A 396 -24.05 9.43 -16.69
C TYR A 396 -22.74 10.03 -16.23
N PHE A 397 -22.84 11.01 -15.32
CA PHE A 397 -21.72 11.84 -14.90
C PHE A 397 -21.49 11.65 -13.42
N TYR A 398 -20.23 11.52 -13.03
CA TYR A 398 -19.87 11.18 -11.67
C TYR A 398 -18.61 11.88 -11.18
N LYS A 399 -18.49 11.94 -9.84
CA LYS A 399 -17.26 12.21 -9.11
C LYS A 399 -16.84 11.00 -8.29
N ILE A 400 -15.54 10.73 -8.24
CA ILE A 400 -14.90 9.73 -7.40
C ILE A 400 -13.83 10.42 -6.56
N GLU A 401 -13.91 10.21 -5.26
CA GLU A 401 -12.92 10.68 -4.29
C GLU A 401 -12.47 9.50 -3.43
N VAL A 402 -11.18 9.47 -3.13
CA VAL A 402 -10.60 8.57 -2.14
C VAL A 402 -10.56 9.33 -0.82
N LEU A 403 -11.26 8.83 0.20
CA LEU A 403 -11.27 9.39 1.55
C LEU A 403 -10.20 8.71 2.40
N ASN A 404 -9.40 9.49 3.13
CA ASN A 404 -8.41 8.97 4.08
C ASN A 404 -9.01 8.60 5.45
#